data_AF-A0A1M5MHC2-F1
#
_entry.id   AF-A0A1M5MHC2-F1
#
_cell.length_a   1.000
_cell.length_b   1.000
_cell.length_c   1.000
_cell.angle_alpha   90.00
_cell.angle_beta   90.00
_cell.angle_gamma   90.00
#
_symmetry.space_group_name_H-M   'P 1'
#
loop_
_entity.id
_entity.type
_entity.pdbx_description
1 polymer ?
#
loop_
_entity_poly.entity_id
_entity_poly.type
_entity_poly.pdbx_seq_one_letter_code
_entity_poly.pdbx_strand_id
1 'polypeptide(L)'
;MRSFLIRLVPVALFIVLASFRADQGDNVEFICMKTHKASNTCHFNFIVDGAKYRYVDIGCKFSKKLNDVVKSAKEGTLFLAREWKIECPMPKEKKADGSDSTKSF
;
A
#
# COMPACT_ATOMS: atom_id res chain seq x y z
N MET A 1 -24.94 -38.66 -0.94
CA MET A 1 -24.83 -37.41 -1.74
C MET A 1 -24.79 -36.13 -0.87
N ARG A 2 -25.56 -36.00 0.22
CA ARG A 2 -25.53 -34.82 1.12
C ARG A 2 -24.18 -34.53 1.80
N SER A 3 -23.38 -35.55 2.17
CA SER A 3 -22.06 -35.33 2.80
C SER A 3 -20.96 -34.82 1.87
N PHE A 4 -21.09 -34.99 0.55
CA PHE A 4 -20.09 -34.49 -0.42
C PHE A 4 -20.19 -32.97 -0.59
N LEU A 5 -21.42 -32.42 -0.54
CA LEU A 5 -21.66 -30.97 -0.60
C LEU A 5 -21.07 -30.24 0.62
N ILE A 6 -21.15 -30.84 1.82
CA ILE A 6 -20.63 -30.24 3.05
C ILE A 6 -19.10 -30.14 3.04
N ARG A 7 -18.39 -31.04 2.35
CA ARG A 7 -16.93 -30.98 2.21
C ARG A 7 -16.45 -30.04 1.10
N LEU A 8 -17.28 -29.71 0.12
CA LEU A 8 -16.95 -28.77 -0.96
C LEU A 8 -17.09 -27.30 -0.52
N VAL A 9 -18.02 -27.00 0.40
CA VAL A 9 -18.21 -25.65 0.95
C VAL A 9 -16.94 -25.06 1.58
N PRO A 10 -16.20 -25.75 2.48
CA PRO A 10 -14.98 -25.20 3.04
C PRO A 10 -13.89 -25.04 1.99
N VAL A 11 -13.79 -25.95 1.01
CA VAL A 11 -12.80 -25.86 -0.08
C VAL A 11 -13.07 -24.65 -0.97
N ALA A 12 -14.33 -24.43 -1.35
CA ALA A 12 -14.73 -23.25 -2.11
C ALA A 12 -14.49 -21.95 -1.31
N LEU A 13 -14.77 -21.95 0.00
CA LEU A 13 -14.50 -20.80 0.88
C LEU A 13 -13.00 -20.50 0.96
N PHE A 14 -12.15 -21.53 1.07
CA PHE A 14 -10.70 -21.39 1.07
C PHE A 14 -10.16 -20.85 -0.25
N ILE A 15 -10.71 -21.29 -1.39
CA ILE A 15 -10.31 -20.78 -2.71
C ILE A 15 -10.67 -19.29 -2.84
N VAL A 16 -11.88 -18.90 -2.45
CA VAL A 16 -12.30 -17.48 -2.47
C VAL A 16 -11.42 -16.63 -1.54
N LEU A 17 -11.15 -17.10 -0.32
CA LEU A 17 -10.26 -16.40 0.63
C LEU A 17 -8.81 -16.28 0.12
N ALA A 18 -8.32 -17.28 -0.62
CA ALA A 18 -6.99 -17.24 -1.22
C ALA A 18 -6.92 -16.26 -2.40
N SER A 19 -7.95 -16.21 -3.25
CA SER A 19 -8.04 -15.25 -4.36
C SER A 19 -8.09 -13.80 -3.89
N PHE A 20 -8.76 -13.50 -2.77
CA PHE A 20 -8.76 -12.15 -2.18
C PHE A 20 -7.38 -11.68 -1.68
N ARG A 21 -6.46 -12.59 -1.37
CA ARG A 21 -5.10 -12.23 -0.93
C ARG A 21 -4.16 -11.92 -2.09
N ALA A 22 -4.46 -12.39 -3.29
CA ALA A 22 -3.58 -12.21 -4.45
C ALA A 22 -3.56 -10.76 -4.98
N ASP A 23 -4.60 -9.97 -4.71
CA ASP A 23 -4.76 -8.61 -5.25
C ASP A 23 -4.14 -7.51 -4.36
N GLN A 24 -3.74 -7.83 -3.11
CA GLN A 24 -3.26 -6.83 -2.16
C GLN A 24 -1.93 -6.17 -2.55
N GLY A 25 -1.12 -6.80 -3.40
CA GLY A 25 0.23 -6.32 -3.72
C GLY A 25 0.30 -5.18 -4.72
N ASP A 26 -0.72 -5.02 -5.57
CA ASP A 26 -0.68 -4.07 -6.69
C ASP A 26 -1.16 -2.66 -6.32
N ASN A 27 -1.92 -2.52 -5.22
CA ASN A 27 -2.50 -1.24 -4.79
C ASN A 27 -1.72 -0.53 -3.67
N VAL A 28 -0.43 -0.89 -3.45
CA VAL A 28 0.43 -0.23 -2.47
C VAL A 28 1.24 0.88 -3.13
N GLU A 29 0.87 2.12 -2.82
CA GLU A 29 1.55 3.33 -3.28
C GLU A 29 2.36 3.96 -2.14
N PHE A 30 3.66 4.13 -2.38
CA PHE A 30 4.50 4.90 -1.47
C PHE A 30 4.38 6.39 -1.77
N ILE A 31 4.10 7.20 -0.74
CA ILE A 31 3.92 8.65 -0.90
C ILE A 31 5.16 9.42 -0.49
N CYS A 32 5.70 9.14 0.70
CA CYS A 32 6.81 9.91 1.23
C CYS A 32 7.48 9.22 2.44
N MET A 33 8.66 9.72 2.78
CA MET A 33 9.31 9.45 4.05
C MET A 33 9.54 10.78 4.79
N LYS A 34 9.19 10.82 6.08
CA LYS A 34 9.44 11.97 6.96
C LYS A 34 10.19 11.52 8.21
N THR A 35 11.29 12.18 8.49
CA THR A 35 12.07 11.94 9.71
C THR A 35 11.58 12.85 10.83
N HIS A 36 11.21 12.27 11.96
CA HIS A 36 10.95 12.99 13.19
C HIS A 36 12.24 13.02 14.04
N LYS A 37 12.99 14.11 13.92
CA LYS A 37 14.32 14.25 14.56
C LYS A 37 14.27 14.12 16.08
N ALA A 38 13.21 14.61 16.72
CA ALA A 38 13.09 14.61 18.19
C ALA A 38 13.00 13.20 18.79
N SER A 39 12.37 12.24 18.10
CA SER A 39 12.30 10.83 18.55
C SER A 39 13.20 9.89 17.77
N ASN A 40 14.03 10.41 16.85
CA ASN A 40 14.84 9.62 15.93
C ASN A 40 14.04 8.52 15.21
N THR A 41 12.83 8.84 14.74
CA THR A 41 11.96 7.89 14.01
C THR A 41 11.75 8.33 12.58
N CYS A 42 11.68 7.38 11.66
CA CYS A 42 11.34 7.60 10.27
C CYS A 42 9.94 7.08 9.99
N HIS A 43 9.08 7.94 9.44
CA HIS A 43 7.71 7.64 9.07
C HIS A 43 7.64 7.46 7.56
N PHE A 44 7.35 6.24 7.12
CA PHE A 44 7.10 5.93 5.72
C PHE A 44 5.59 5.87 5.52
N ASN A 45 5.04 6.74 4.69
CA ASN A 45 3.60 6.82 4.46
C ASN A 45 3.25 6.13 3.14
N PHE A 46 2.21 5.32 3.21
CA PHE A 46 1.67 4.52 2.12
C PHE A 46 0.18 4.80 1.94
N ILE A 47 -0.31 4.58 0.73
CA ILE A 47 -1.72 4.35 0.44
C ILE A 47 -1.84 2.89 0.05
N VAL A 48 -2.73 2.16 0.72
CA VAL A 48 -3.04 0.76 0.41
C VAL A 48 -4.54 0.69 0.20
N ASP A 49 -4.97 0.29 -1.00
CA ASP A 49 -6.39 0.24 -1.39
C ASP A 49 -7.14 1.56 -1.14
N GLY A 50 -6.49 2.69 -1.41
CA GLY A 50 -7.05 4.04 -1.17
C GLY A 50 -7.04 4.50 0.29
N ALA A 51 -6.65 3.64 1.25
CA ALA A 51 -6.57 3.99 2.66
C ALA A 51 -5.15 4.40 3.08
N LYS A 52 -5.05 5.35 4.02
CA LYS A 52 -3.79 5.90 4.52
C LYS A 52 -3.17 5.00 5.58
N TYR A 53 -1.96 4.52 5.30
CA TYR A 53 -1.17 3.70 6.21
C TYR A 53 0.23 4.28 6.41
N ARG A 54 0.88 3.92 7.52
CA ARG A 54 2.27 4.30 7.79
C ARG A 54 3.06 3.16 8.41
N TYR A 55 4.34 3.10 8.06
CA TYR A 55 5.34 2.30 8.76
C TYR A 55 6.23 3.24 9.59
N VAL A 56 6.56 2.82 10.81
CA VAL A 56 7.42 3.58 11.73
C VAL A 56 8.69 2.81 11.99
N ASP A 57 9.81 3.38 11.55
CA ASP A 57 11.14 2.83 11.75
C ASP A 57 11.86 3.57 12.88
N ILE A 58 12.12 2.86 13.97
CA ILE A 58 12.82 3.41 15.14
C ILE A 58 14.32 3.40 14.88
N GLY A 59 14.93 4.59 14.91
CA GLY A 59 16.35 4.78 14.61
C GLY A 59 16.64 4.91 13.11
N CYS A 60 15.63 5.03 12.25
CA CYS A 60 15.80 5.28 10.82
C CYS A 60 16.74 4.30 10.09
N LYS A 61 16.79 3.03 10.53
CA LYS A 61 17.65 1.97 9.99
C LYS A 61 17.38 1.71 8.51
N PHE A 62 16.14 1.89 8.07
CA PHE A 62 15.68 1.65 6.71
C PHE A 62 15.54 2.94 5.89
N SER A 63 15.95 4.09 6.43
CA SER A 63 15.88 5.38 5.72
C SER A 63 16.61 5.38 4.37
N LYS A 64 17.70 4.60 4.26
CA LYS A 64 18.47 4.41 3.02
C LYS A 64 18.04 3.19 2.20
N LYS A 65 17.10 2.40 2.69
CA LYS A 65 16.61 1.13 2.11
C LYS A 65 15.14 1.24 1.70
N LEU A 66 14.77 2.37 1.12
CA LEU A 66 13.38 2.66 0.76
C LEU A 66 12.78 1.59 -0.15
N ASN A 67 13.53 1.09 -1.14
CA ASN A 67 13.08 0.01 -2.03
C ASN A 67 12.71 -1.26 -1.26
N ASP A 68 13.49 -1.63 -0.24
CA ASP A 68 13.22 -2.82 0.58
C ASP A 68 11.94 -2.64 1.40
N VAL A 69 11.71 -1.44 1.94
CA VAL A 69 10.49 -1.13 2.70
C VAL A 69 9.28 -1.15 1.77
N VAL A 70 9.36 -0.54 0.59
CA VAL A 70 8.25 -0.54 -0.40
C VAL A 70 7.93 -1.96 -0.85
N LYS A 71 8.96 -2.77 -1.14
CA LYS A 71 8.79 -4.19 -1.49
C LYS A 71 8.11 -4.95 -0.36
N SER A 72 8.57 -4.78 0.87
CA SER A 72 7.99 -5.46 2.04
C SER A 72 6.55 -5.00 2.33
N ALA A 73 6.21 -3.74 1.99
CA ALA A 73 4.84 -3.24 2.05
C ALA A 73 3.94 -3.92 1.00
N LYS A 74 4.42 -4.06 -0.24
CA LYS A 74 3.73 -4.78 -1.33
C LYS A 74 3.53 -6.27 -1.04
N GLU A 75 4.53 -6.89 -0.42
CA GLU A 75 4.46 -8.31 -0.01
C GLU A 75 3.59 -8.52 1.24
N GLY A 76 3.09 -7.44 1.87
CA GLY A 76 2.29 -7.52 3.08
C GLY A 76 3.06 -8.00 4.32
N THR A 77 4.40 -7.94 4.30
CA THR A 77 5.28 -8.40 5.38
C THR A 77 5.59 -7.31 6.41
N LEU A 78 5.24 -6.05 6.11
CA LEU A 78 5.36 -4.94 7.06
C LEU A 78 4.11 -4.75 7.92
N PHE A 79 4.35 -4.50 9.21
CA PHE A 79 3.31 -4.03 10.11
C PHE A 79 3.03 -2.56 9.87
N LEU A 80 1.97 -2.28 9.11
CA LEU A 80 1.48 -0.94 8.83
C LEU A 80 0.51 -0.47 9.92
N ALA A 81 0.79 0.70 10.49
CA ALA A 81 -0.16 1.41 11.34
C ALA A 81 -1.16 2.19 10.47
N ARG A 82 -2.42 2.22 10.89
CA ARG A 82 -3.44 3.07 10.26
C ARG A 82 -3.13 4.54 10.50
N GLU A 83 -3.53 5.36 9.52
CA GLU A 83 -3.47 6.82 9.54
C GLU A 83 -2.06 7.42 9.50
N TRP A 84 -1.92 8.52 8.78
CA TRP A 84 -0.67 9.27 8.73
C TRP A 84 -0.57 10.19 9.94
N LYS A 85 0.52 10.07 10.70
CA LYS A 85 0.83 11.00 11.79
C LYS A 85 1.51 12.28 11.30
N ILE A 86 2.16 12.20 10.14
CA ILE A 86 2.81 13.33 9.47
C ILE A 86 2.25 13.38 8.06
N GLU A 87 1.56 14.48 7.75
CA GLU A 87 1.03 14.70 6.41
C GLU A 87 2.17 14.85 5.41
N CYS A 88 1.95 14.29 4.23
CA CYS A 88 2.83 14.46 3.10
C CYS A 88 2.07 15.10 1.96
N PRO A 89 2.76 15.91 1.14
CA PRO A 89 2.16 16.43 -0.08
C PRO A 89 1.76 15.22 -0.92
N MET A 90 0.46 14.98 -1.04
CA MET A 90 -0.05 14.03 -2.02
C MET A 90 0.34 14.59 -3.39
N PRO A 91 1.00 13.81 -4.26
CA PRO A 91 1.14 14.22 -5.64
C PRO A 91 -0.28 14.43 -6.16
N LYS A 92 -0.60 15.66 -6.58
CA LYS A 92 -1.89 15.96 -7.22
C LYS A 92 -2.04 14.97 -8.37
N GLU A 93 -3.17 14.27 -8.41
CA GLU A 93 -3.54 13.40 -9.54
C GLU A 93 -3.19 14.13 -10.85
N LYS A 94 -2.45 13.47 -11.73
CA LYS A 94 -2.40 13.91 -13.12
C LYS A 94 -3.82 13.79 -13.63
N LYS A 95 -4.53 14.92 -13.68
CA LYS A 95 -5.70 15.05 -14.55
C LYS A 95 -5.27 14.54 -15.92
N ALA A 96 -5.98 13.56 -16.45
CA ALA A 96 -5.89 13.20 -17.84
C ALA A 96 -6.29 14.45 -18.64
N ASP A 97 -5.30 15.24 -19.05
CA ASP A 97 -5.50 16.24 -20.10
C ASP A 97 -5.69 15.46 -21.39
N GLY A 98 -6.97 15.31 -21.74
CA GLY A 98 -7.37 14.99 -23.10
C GLY A 98 -6.76 16.01 -24.06
N SER A 99 -6.20 15.47 -25.13
CA SER A 99 -6.13 16.04 -26.47
C SER A 99 -6.93 17.33 -26.67
N ASP A 100 -6.26 18.43 -27.02
CA ASP A 100 -6.41 19.08 -28.32
C ASP A 100 -5.36 20.19 -28.48
N SER A 101 -4.23 19.83 -29.09
CA SER A 101 -3.33 20.80 -29.70
C SER A 101 -3.82 21.08 -31.11
N THR A 102 -4.78 21.99 -31.25
CA THR A 102 -5.04 22.67 -32.52
C THR A 102 -4.86 24.16 -32.30
N LYS A 103 -3.62 24.63 -32.46
CA LYS A 103 -3.33 26.06 -32.66
C LYS A 103 -2.77 26.23 -34.06
N SER A 104 -3.65 26.56 -35.00
CA SER A 104 -3.31 27.10 -36.31
C SER A 104 -2.48 28.38 -36.15
N PHE A 105 -1.40 28.46 -36.92
CA PHE A 105 -0.81 29.69 -37.45
C PHE A 105 -0.73 29.52 -38.96
#